data_AF-A0A1B6CBK8-F1
#
_entry.id   AF-A0A1B6CBK8-F1
#
_cell.length_a   1.000
_cell.length_b   1.000
_cell.length_c   1.000
_cell.angle_alpha   90.00
_cell.angle_beta   90.00
_cell.angle_gamma   90.00
#
_symmetry.space_group_name_H-M   'P 1'
#
loop_
_entity.id
_entity.type
_entity.pdbx_description
1 polymer ?
#
loop_
_entity_poly.entity_id
_entity_poly.type
_entity_poly.pdbx_seq_one_letter_code
_entity_poly.pdbx_strand_id
1 'polypeptide(L)'
;MVRLKDTSIGDYNRIDGLKRTESFQQDLEFFLGPKWTDSYIPRESVTKYLLHLINLEKENPILLIAYIYHLYMGLLSGGQILSKKRALIKKMSLNSSIKEGEAVTTFNDRSIASIKKDIVNITNKIAESLDNNTKQLILKESKMVFILNNTIISTVEGASKVLAKKVFVLIV
;
A
#
# COMPACT_ATOMS: atom_id res chain seq x y z
N MET A 1 15.11 -10.24 -13.17
CA MET A 1 15.93 -9.05 -12.83
C MET A 1 15.17 -8.21 -11.82
N VAL A 2 15.79 -7.76 -10.73
CA VAL A 2 15.12 -6.89 -9.74
C VAL A 2 15.00 -5.47 -10.31
N ARG A 3 13.78 -4.94 -10.42
CA ARG A 3 13.47 -3.61 -10.96
C ARG A 3 14.16 -2.52 -10.12
N LEU A 4 14.81 -1.55 -10.78
CA LEU A 4 15.54 -0.43 -10.16
C LEU A 4 16.69 -0.81 -9.20
N LYS A 5 17.20 -2.04 -9.27
CA LYS A 5 18.23 -2.56 -8.33
C LYS A 5 19.51 -1.72 -8.26
N ASP A 6 19.88 -1.06 -9.35
CA ASP A 6 21.12 -0.29 -9.48
C ASP A 6 20.90 1.21 -9.16
N THR A 7 19.72 1.58 -8.67
CA THR A 7 19.39 2.95 -8.23
C THR A 7 19.31 3.03 -6.72
N SER A 8 19.28 4.24 -6.15
CA SER A 8 19.06 4.45 -4.72
C SER A 8 17.72 3.88 -4.20
N ILE A 9 16.71 3.78 -5.07
CA ILE A 9 15.43 3.12 -4.77
C ILE A 9 15.61 1.61 -4.56
N GLY A 10 16.63 1.01 -5.19
CA GLY A 10 16.96 -0.39 -5.06
C GLY A 10 17.20 -0.82 -3.61
N ASP A 11 17.63 0.09 -2.72
CA ASP A 11 17.87 -0.20 -1.30
C ASP A 11 16.62 -0.73 -0.58
N TYR A 12 15.40 -0.30 -0.97
CA TYR A 12 14.15 -0.83 -0.38
C TYR A 12 13.92 -2.32 -0.70
N ASN A 13 14.49 -2.84 -1.80
CA ASN A 13 14.36 -4.27 -2.14
C ASN A 13 15.12 -5.18 -1.16
N ARG A 14 16.01 -4.63 -0.32
CA ARG A 14 16.74 -5.36 0.73
C ARG A 14 15.96 -5.48 2.03
N ILE A 15 14.78 -4.85 2.12
CA ILE A 15 13.91 -4.97 3.28
C ILE A 15 13.10 -6.26 3.14
N ASP A 16 13.54 -7.30 3.84
CA ASP A 16 12.86 -8.60 3.85
C ASP A 16 11.42 -8.47 4.33
N GLY A 17 10.52 -9.17 3.63
CA GLY A 17 9.10 -9.11 3.91
C GLY A 17 8.48 -7.74 3.63
N LEU A 18 9.10 -6.84 2.85
CA LEU A 18 8.42 -5.60 2.45
C LEU A 18 7.41 -5.83 1.33
N LYS A 19 7.82 -6.53 0.26
CA LYS A 19 7.00 -6.77 -0.94
C LYS A 19 5.67 -7.41 -0.59
N ARG A 20 4.59 -6.94 -1.22
CA ARG A 20 3.22 -7.38 -0.92
C ARG A 20 2.47 -8.04 -2.08
N THR A 21 3.04 -8.08 -3.28
CA THR A 21 2.34 -8.62 -4.47
C THR A 21 1.83 -10.04 -4.23
N GLU A 22 2.68 -10.96 -3.76
CA GLU A 22 2.28 -12.35 -3.48
C GLU A 22 1.22 -12.42 -2.38
N SER A 23 1.35 -11.60 -1.32
CA SER A 23 0.33 -11.54 -0.26
C SER A 23 -1.02 -11.03 -0.76
N PHE A 24 -1.02 -10.05 -1.68
CA PHE A 24 -2.25 -9.60 -2.33
C PHE A 24 -2.86 -10.71 -3.19
N GLN A 25 -2.05 -11.45 -3.94
CA GLN A 25 -2.53 -12.56 -4.76
C GLN A 25 -3.14 -13.67 -3.91
N GLN A 26 -2.51 -14.04 -2.79
CA GLN A 26 -3.05 -15.02 -1.83
C GLN A 26 -4.39 -14.58 -1.25
N ASP A 27 -4.51 -13.31 -0.82
CA ASP A 27 -5.78 -12.81 -0.29
C ASP A 27 -6.85 -12.73 -1.40
N LEU A 28 -6.50 -12.31 -2.61
CA LEU A 28 -7.44 -12.28 -3.74
C LEU A 28 -7.93 -13.67 -4.13
N GLU A 29 -7.04 -14.67 -4.17
CA GLU A 29 -7.39 -16.06 -4.41
C GLU A 29 -8.32 -16.61 -3.33
N PHE A 30 -8.05 -16.29 -2.06
CA PHE A 30 -8.94 -16.69 -0.97
C PHE A 30 -10.35 -16.08 -1.10
N PHE A 31 -10.46 -14.79 -1.43
CA PHE A 31 -11.75 -14.10 -1.51
C PHE A 31 -12.52 -14.31 -2.81
N LEU A 32 -11.82 -14.51 -3.93
CA LEU A 32 -12.41 -14.53 -5.28
C LEU A 32 -12.23 -15.89 -5.99
N GLY A 33 -11.48 -16.82 -5.39
CA GLY A 33 -11.17 -18.14 -5.95
C GLY A 33 -9.91 -18.17 -6.83
N PRO A 34 -9.43 -19.36 -7.22
CA PRO A 34 -8.16 -19.54 -7.94
C PRO A 34 -8.11 -18.93 -9.35
N LYS A 35 -9.26 -18.62 -9.93
CA LYS A 35 -9.40 -18.00 -11.27
C LYS A 35 -9.72 -16.50 -11.20
N TRP A 36 -9.42 -15.85 -10.08
CA TRP A 36 -9.75 -14.43 -9.87
C TRP A 36 -9.16 -13.50 -10.93
N THR A 37 -8.08 -13.91 -11.62
CA THR A 37 -7.45 -13.16 -12.71
C THR A 37 -8.21 -13.23 -14.03
N ASP A 38 -8.98 -14.29 -14.30
CA ASP A 38 -9.51 -14.60 -15.64
C ASP A 38 -10.48 -13.54 -16.16
N SER A 39 -11.17 -12.85 -15.25
CA SER A 39 -12.13 -11.79 -15.57
C SER A 39 -11.75 -10.44 -14.95
N TYR A 40 -10.53 -10.30 -14.42
CA TYR A 40 -10.14 -9.06 -13.76
C TYR A 40 -9.79 -7.98 -14.80
N ILE A 41 -10.59 -6.92 -14.81
CA ILE A 41 -10.33 -5.71 -15.60
C ILE A 41 -10.02 -4.57 -14.64
N PRO A 42 -8.84 -3.95 -14.70
CA PRO A 42 -8.53 -2.82 -13.84
C PRO A 42 -9.45 -1.64 -14.17
N ARG A 43 -10.04 -1.05 -13.13
CA ARG A 43 -10.83 0.18 -13.24
C ARG A 43 -9.96 1.30 -13.78
N GLU A 44 -10.59 2.28 -14.44
CA GLU A 44 -9.89 3.45 -15.00
C GLU A 44 -9.02 4.17 -13.96
N SER A 45 -9.50 4.30 -12.72
CA SER A 45 -8.74 4.89 -11.59
C SER A 45 -7.44 4.13 -11.29
N VAL A 46 -7.47 2.80 -11.37
CA VAL A 46 -6.28 1.94 -11.17
C VAL A 46 -5.34 2.09 -12.36
N THR A 47 -5.86 2.04 -13.58
CA THR A 47 -5.05 2.21 -14.80
C THR A 47 -4.32 3.56 -14.83
N LYS A 48 -5.00 4.66 -14.47
CA LYS A 48 -4.39 6.00 -14.35
C LYS A 48 -3.26 6.02 -13.33
N TYR A 49 -3.45 5.40 -12.17
CA TYR A 49 -2.41 5.30 -11.14
C TYR A 49 -1.20 4.51 -11.69
N LEU A 50 -1.42 3.34 -12.30
CA LEU A 50 -0.34 2.53 -12.86
C LEU A 50 0.46 3.27 -13.94
N LEU A 51 -0.22 3.98 -14.85
CA LEU A 51 0.42 4.80 -15.87
C LEU A 51 1.27 5.91 -15.26
N HIS A 52 0.78 6.58 -14.21
CA HIS A 52 1.54 7.59 -13.48
C HIS A 52 2.84 7.00 -12.90
N LEU A 53 2.76 5.85 -12.22
CA LEU A 53 3.95 5.17 -11.68
C LEU A 53 4.95 4.75 -12.77
N ILE A 54 4.45 4.26 -13.90
CA ILE A 54 5.29 3.88 -15.04
C ILE A 54 6.02 5.10 -15.61
N ASN A 55 5.34 6.25 -15.71
CA ASN A 55 5.95 7.48 -16.20
C ASN A 55 6.99 8.02 -15.22
N LEU A 56 6.69 8.03 -13.91
CA LEU A 56 7.68 8.40 -12.89
C LEU A 56 8.93 7.54 -12.96
N GLU A 57 8.78 6.23 -13.13
CA GLU A 57 9.94 5.34 -13.25
C GLU A 57 10.82 5.65 -14.47
N LYS A 58 10.19 5.99 -15.60
CA LYS A 58 10.90 6.30 -16.85
C LYS A 58 11.60 7.66 -16.79
N GLU A 59 10.91 8.66 -16.25
CA GLU A 59 11.35 10.06 -16.32
C GLU A 59 12.18 10.47 -15.10
N ASN A 60 11.76 10.09 -13.90
CA ASN A 60 12.43 10.45 -12.66
C ASN A 60 12.16 9.44 -11.53
N PRO A 61 12.83 8.27 -11.54
CA PRO A 61 12.51 7.16 -10.64
C PRO A 61 12.70 7.49 -9.16
N ILE A 62 13.45 8.55 -8.81
CA ILE A 62 13.60 8.99 -7.42
C ILE A 62 12.26 9.38 -6.78
N LEU A 63 11.30 9.82 -7.58
CA LEU A 63 9.99 10.25 -7.12
C LEU A 63 9.13 9.09 -6.60
N LEU A 64 9.48 7.84 -6.94
CA LEU A 64 8.82 6.64 -6.43
C LEU A 64 8.98 6.46 -4.91
N ILE A 65 9.94 7.15 -4.27
CA ILE A 65 10.10 7.17 -2.81
C ILE A 65 8.81 7.57 -2.11
N ALA A 66 8.08 8.55 -2.66
CA ALA A 66 6.82 9.01 -2.08
C ALA A 66 5.81 7.84 -1.96
N TYR A 67 5.73 7.00 -2.99
CA TYR A 67 4.80 5.88 -3.06
C TYR A 67 5.22 4.74 -2.14
N ILE A 68 6.50 4.37 -2.17
CA ILE A 68 7.05 3.36 -1.26
C ILE A 68 6.81 3.80 0.19
N TYR A 69 7.21 5.02 0.54
CA TYR A 69 7.09 5.53 1.91
C TYR A 69 5.64 5.53 2.38
N HIS A 70 4.74 6.22 1.68
CA HIS A 70 3.36 6.39 2.16
C HIS A 70 2.55 5.09 2.15
N LEU A 71 2.65 4.26 1.10
CA LEU A 71 1.88 3.02 1.02
C LEU A 71 2.31 2.01 2.09
N TYR A 72 3.62 1.80 2.26
CA TYR A 72 4.12 0.85 3.25
C TYR A 72 3.99 1.38 4.68
N MET A 73 4.26 2.66 4.94
CA MET A 73 4.04 3.24 6.28
C MET A 73 2.57 3.21 6.68
N GLY A 74 1.66 3.46 5.73
CA GLY A 74 0.22 3.31 5.92
C GLY A 74 -0.18 1.88 6.26
N LEU A 75 0.32 0.90 5.50
CA LEU A 75 0.05 -0.53 5.74
C LEU A 75 0.59 -1.00 7.11
N LEU A 76 1.82 -0.63 7.44
CA LEU A 76 2.51 -0.97 8.69
C LEU A 76 1.97 -0.23 9.93
N SER A 77 1.07 0.73 9.72
CA SER A 77 0.43 1.50 10.80
C SER A 77 -1.09 1.29 10.78
N GLY A 78 -1.81 2.00 9.92
CA GLY A 78 -3.27 1.89 9.81
C GLY A 78 -3.75 0.50 9.40
N GLY A 79 -3.02 -0.16 8.48
CA GLY A 79 -3.34 -1.53 8.06
C GLY A 79 -3.29 -2.53 9.23
N GLN A 80 -2.36 -2.35 10.17
CA GLN A 80 -2.25 -3.18 11.37
C GLN A 80 -3.40 -2.95 12.36
N ILE A 81 -3.88 -1.71 12.48
CA ILE A 81 -5.08 -1.40 13.29
C ILE A 81 -6.31 -2.08 12.70
N LEU A 82 -6.49 -1.99 11.37
CA LEU A 82 -7.61 -2.64 10.68
C LEU A 82 -7.55 -4.17 10.80
N SER A 83 -6.34 -4.75 10.70
CA SER A 83 -6.13 -6.19 10.91
C SER A 83 -6.55 -6.64 12.31
N LYS A 84 -6.10 -5.93 13.36
CA LYS A 84 -6.51 -6.22 14.75
C LYS A 84 -8.02 -6.10 14.96
N LYS A 85 -8.66 -5.08 14.36
CA LYS A 85 -10.11 -4.90 14.44
C LYS A 85 -10.86 -6.06 13.77
N ARG A 86 -10.42 -6.48 12.60
CA ARG A 86 -11.00 -7.64 11.89
C ARG A 86 -10.85 -8.93 12.69
N ALA A 87 -9.67 -9.16 13.29
CA ALA A 87 -9.44 -10.31 14.15
C ALA A 87 -10.36 -10.33 15.38
N LEU A 88 -10.63 -9.17 15.99
CA LEU A 88 -11.58 -9.05 17.10
C LEU A 88 -13.01 -9.41 16.66
N ILE A 89 -13.46 -8.89 15.53
CA ILE A 89 -14.80 -9.19 14.98
C ILE A 89 -14.93 -10.69 14.65
N LYS A 90 -13.91 -11.30 14.03
CA LYS A 90 -13.87 -12.73 13.75
C LYS A 90 -13.94 -13.56 15.03
N LYS A 91 -13.26 -13.18 16.11
CA LYS A 91 -13.36 -13.91 17.40
C LYS A 91 -14.74 -13.86 18.04
N MET A 92 -15.50 -12.78 17.80
CA MET A 92 -16.87 -12.65 18.33
C MET A 92 -17.90 -13.42 17.50
N SER A 93 -17.62 -13.64 16.22
CA SER A 93 -18.41 -14.53 15.37
C SER A 93 -17.89 -15.95 15.60
N LEU A 94 -18.65 -16.84 16.22
CA LEU A 94 -18.23 -18.18 16.68
C LEU A 94 -17.69 -19.15 15.58
N ASN A 95 -17.41 -18.67 14.37
CA ASN A 95 -16.82 -19.38 13.25
C ASN A 95 -15.50 -18.70 12.83
N SER A 96 -14.35 -19.25 13.24
CA SER A 96 -13.18 -19.51 12.36
C SER A 96 -11.87 -19.63 13.15
N SER A 97 -11.22 -20.78 13.00
CA SER A 97 -9.84 -21.09 13.43
C SER A 97 -8.81 -20.77 12.34
N ILE A 98 -9.23 -20.22 11.19
CA ILE A 98 -8.40 -20.13 9.98
C ILE A 98 -7.96 -18.68 9.75
N LYS A 99 -6.64 -18.44 9.78
CA LYS A 99 -5.98 -17.16 9.44
C LYS A 99 -5.85 -16.97 7.91
N GLU A 100 -6.92 -17.20 7.18
CA GLU A 100 -6.95 -16.94 5.73
C GLU A 100 -7.56 -15.56 5.43
N GLY A 101 -7.14 -14.98 4.30
CA GLY A 101 -7.56 -13.66 3.83
C GLY A 101 -6.96 -12.48 4.60
N GLU A 102 -5.78 -12.65 5.20
CA GLU A 102 -5.07 -11.60 5.95
C GLU A 102 -3.57 -11.50 5.61
N ALA A 103 -3.12 -12.15 4.55
CA ALA A 103 -1.72 -12.24 4.15
C ALA A 103 -1.10 -10.85 3.91
N VAL A 104 -1.85 -9.90 3.32
CA VAL A 104 -1.37 -8.53 3.06
C VAL A 104 -0.95 -7.80 4.33
N THR A 105 -1.60 -8.09 5.46
CA THR A 105 -1.29 -7.46 6.76
C THR A 105 -0.41 -8.32 7.66
N THR A 106 0.02 -9.49 7.19
CA THR A 106 0.80 -10.44 7.97
C THR A 106 2.29 -10.32 7.64
N PHE A 107 3.10 -10.09 8.67
CA PHE A 107 4.56 -9.94 8.60
C PHE A 107 5.18 -10.94 9.58
N ASN A 108 5.61 -12.11 9.07
CA ASN A 108 6.06 -13.23 9.90
C ASN A 108 7.56 -13.15 10.22
N ASP A 109 8.37 -12.64 9.29
CA ASP A 109 9.83 -12.76 9.38
C ASP A 109 10.46 -11.66 10.24
N ARG A 110 9.80 -10.50 10.37
CA ARG A 110 10.33 -9.32 11.08
C ARG A 110 9.25 -8.54 11.81
N SER A 111 9.65 -7.86 12.88
CA SER A 111 8.75 -6.96 13.60
C SER A 111 8.37 -5.76 12.75
N ILE A 112 7.11 -5.33 12.81
CA ILE A 112 6.61 -4.13 12.12
C ILE A 112 7.46 -2.89 12.46
N ALA A 113 7.91 -2.77 13.71
CA ALA A 113 8.75 -1.65 14.15
C ALA A 113 10.11 -1.62 13.41
N SER A 114 10.75 -2.79 13.24
CA SER A 114 12.00 -2.89 12.48
C SER A 114 11.83 -2.51 11.01
N ILE A 115 10.77 -3.00 10.35
CA ILE A 115 10.49 -2.67 8.95
C ILE A 115 10.27 -1.17 8.77
N LYS A 116 9.48 -0.52 9.65
CA LYS A 116 9.28 0.94 9.59
C LYS A 116 10.59 1.70 9.78
N LYS A 117 11.44 1.25 10.71
CA LYS A 117 12.75 1.87 10.96
C LYS A 117 13.64 1.80 9.72
N ASP A 118 13.68 0.65 9.03
CA ASP A 118 14.45 0.50 7.79
C ASP A 118 13.95 1.42 6.68
N ILE A 119 12.62 1.51 6.49
CA ILE A 119 12.01 2.42 5.52
C ILE A 119 12.44 3.87 5.81
N VAL A 120 12.34 4.32 7.06
CA VAL A 120 12.73 5.68 7.46
C VAL A 120 14.22 5.93 7.24
N ASN A 121 15.07 4.99 7.65
CA ASN A 121 16.52 5.10 7.50
C ASN A 121 16.93 5.20 6.03
N ILE A 122 16.38 4.33 5.17
CA ILE A 122 16.65 4.36 3.73
C ILE A 122 16.15 5.68 3.13
N THR A 123 14.93 6.12 3.45
CA THR A 123 14.40 7.41 2.95
C THR A 123 15.29 8.58 3.35
N ASN A 124 15.74 8.64 4.61
CA ASN A 124 16.61 9.72 5.10
C ASN A 124 17.96 9.71 4.40
N LYS A 125 18.60 8.54 4.30
CA LYS A 125 19.87 8.36 3.58
C LYS A 125 19.76 8.83 2.13
N ILE A 126 18.67 8.50 1.44
CA ILE A 126 18.47 8.99 0.07
C ILE A 126 18.30 10.51 0.08
N ALA A 127 17.47 11.05 0.97
CA ALA A 127 17.17 12.48 1.04
C ALA A 127 18.41 13.35 1.32
N GLU A 128 19.40 12.86 2.05
CA GLU A 128 20.68 13.56 2.28
C GLU A 128 21.40 13.90 0.97
N SER A 129 21.27 13.05 -0.06
CA SER A 129 21.91 13.25 -1.36
C SER A 129 21.10 14.13 -2.34
N LEU A 130 19.88 14.53 -1.99
CA LEU A 130 18.97 15.24 -2.90
C LEU A 130 19.03 16.75 -2.72
N ASP A 131 18.98 17.48 -3.84
CA ASP A 131 18.76 18.91 -3.85
C ASP A 131 17.34 19.29 -3.38
N ASN A 132 17.14 20.58 -3.07
CA ASN A 132 15.87 21.08 -2.57
C ASN A 132 14.73 20.99 -3.60
N ASN A 133 15.01 21.14 -4.90
CA ASN A 133 13.98 21.04 -5.94
C ASN A 133 13.45 19.61 -6.01
N THR A 134 14.34 18.61 -6.01
CA THR A 134 13.97 17.20 -6.00
C THR A 134 13.18 16.84 -4.75
N LYS A 135 13.59 17.33 -3.57
CA LYS A 135 12.81 17.18 -2.32
C LYS A 135 11.40 17.75 -2.45
N GLN A 136 11.24 18.93 -3.05
CA GLN A 136 9.93 19.53 -3.28
C GLN A 136 9.07 18.70 -4.26
N LEU A 137 9.67 18.11 -5.29
CA LEU A 137 8.96 17.19 -6.19
C LEU A 137 8.48 15.93 -5.45
N ILE A 138 9.29 15.36 -4.56
CA ILE A 138 8.87 14.22 -3.71
C ILE A 138 7.71 14.62 -2.79
N LEU A 139 7.71 15.84 -2.25
CA LEU A 139 6.60 16.34 -1.42
C LEU A 139 5.32 16.57 -2.25
N LYS A 140 5.44 16.98 -3.52
CA LYS A 140 4.30 17.06 -4.44
C LYS A 140 3.74 15.67 -4.73
N GLU A 141 4.61 14.70 -5.04
CA GLU A 141 4.19 13.30 -5.24
C GLU A 141 3.61 12.69 -3.98
N SER A 142 4.09 13.07 -2.79
CA SER A 142 3.48 12.66 -1.52
C SER A 142 2.01 13.03 -1.44
N LYS A 143 1.63 14.24 -1.88
CA LYS A 143 0.21 14.64 -1.98
C LYS A 143 -0.52 13.83 -3.05
N MET A 144 0.14 13.58 -4.18
CA MET A 144 -0.44 12.81 -5.28
C MET A 144 -0.76 11.37 -4.88
N VAL A 145 0.07 10.73 -4.04
CA VAL A 145 -0.21 9.41 -3.47
C VAL A 145 -1.60 9.39 -2.82
N PHE A 146 -1.92 10.37 -1.97
CA PHE A 146 -3.22 10.42 -1.30
C PHE A 146 -4.36 10.68 -2.27
N ILE A 147 -4.17 11.57 -3.25
CA ILE A 147 -5.18 11.85 -4.28
C ILE A 147 -5.52 10.58 -5.06
N LEU A 148 -4.50 9.89 -5.60
CA LEU A 148 -4.69 8.69 -6.40
C LEU A 148 -5.30 7.53 -5.59
N ASN A 149 -4.85 7.33 -4.35
CA ASN A 149 -5.45 6.33 -3.47
C ASN A 149 -6.91 6.65 -3.15
N ASN A 150 -7.24 7.91 -2.86
CA ASN A 150 -8.63 8.32 -2.61
C ASN A 150 -9.51 8.14 -3.85
N THR A 151 -8.98 8.41 -5.05
CA THR A 151 -9.68 8.15 -6.32
C THR A 151 -9.92 6.66 -6.54
N ILE A 152 -8.96 5.78 -6.23
CA ILE A 152 -9.21 4.33 -6.29
C ILE A 152 -10.32 3.93 -5.32
N ILE A 153 -10.25 4.41 -4.06
CA ILE A 153 -11.23 4.05 -3.02
C ILE A 153 -12.63 4.55 -3.37
N SER A 154 -12.77 5.77 -3.90
CA SER A 154 -14.09 6.31 -4.27
C SER A 154 -14.77 5.54 -5.41
N THR A 155 -13.99 4.83 -6.24
CA THR A 155 -14.50 3.96 -7.30
C THR A 155 -14.79 2.53 -6.84
N VAL A 156 -14.60 2.20 -5.56
CA VAL A 156 -15.00 0.89 -5.00
C VAL A 156 -16.50 0.89 -4.75
N GLU A 157 -17.18 -0.14 -5.25
CA GLU A 157 -18.61 -0.30 -5.05
C GLU A 157 -18.97 -0.29 -3.56
N GLY A 158 -19.96 0.52 -3.18
CA GLY A 158 -20.39 0.67 -1.78
C GLY A 158 -19.52 1.60 -0.92
N ALA A 159 -18.36 2.07 -1.38
CA ALA A 159 -17.52 3.00 -0.62
C ALA A 159 -18.25 4.31 -0.29
N SER A 160 -18.99 4.86 -1.25
CA SER A 160 -19.78 6.08 -1.08
C SER A 160 -20.90 5.91 -0.03
N LYS A 161 -21.52 4.73 0.05
CA LYS A 161 -22.56 4.43 1.04
C LYS A 161 -21.99 4.37 2.46
N VAL A 162 -20.80 3.79 2.63
CA VAL A 162 -20.09 3.74 3.93
C VAL A 162 -19.62 5.13 4.36
N LEU A 163 -19.12 5.95 3.43
CA LEU A 163 -18.69 7.31 3.71
C LEU A 163 -19.87 8.19 4.17
N ALA A 164 -20.99 8.13 3.44
CA ALA A 164 -22.21 8.85 3.79
C ALA A 164 -22.77 8.45 5.17
N LYS A 165 -22.79 7.14 5.47
CA LYS A 165 -23.27 6.63 6.77
C LYS A 165 -22.43 7.14 7.95
N LYS A 166 -21.11 7.28 7.78
CA LYS A 166 -20.24 7.82 8.83
C LYS A 166 -20.41 9.32 9.06
N VAL A 167 -20.66 10.09 7.99
CA VAL A 167 -20.96 11.53 8.10
C VAL A 167 -22.30 11.72 8.82
N PHE A 168 -23.31 10.90 8.50
CA PHE A 168 -24.61 10.96 9.18
C PHE A 168 -24.52 10.69 10.69
N VAL A 169 -23.73 9.69 11.12
CA VAL A 169 -23.49 9.37 12.54
C VAL A 169 -22.69 10.46 13.29
N LEU A 170 -22.02 11.37 12.58
CA LEU A 170 -21.30 12.50 13.17
C LEU A 170 -22.15 13.76 13.29
N ILE A 171 -23.28 13.83 12.58
CA ILE A 171 -24.18 14.99 12.51
C ILE A 171 -25.44 14.78 13.38
N VAL A 172 -25.76 13.54 13.72
CA VAL A 172 -26.82 13.14 14.66
C VAL A 172 -26.20 12.75 16.00
#